data_AF-A0A1Y2IRP1-F1
#
_entry.id   AF-A0A1Y2IRP1-F1
#
_cell.length_a   1.000
_cell.length_b   1.000
_cell.length_c   1.000
_cell.angle_alpha   90.00
_cell.angle_beta   90.00
_cell.angle_gamma   90.00
#
_symmetry.space_group_name_H-M   'P 1'
#
loop_
_entity.id
_entity.type
_entity.pdbx_description
1 polymer ?
#
loop_
_entity_poly.entity_id
_entity_poly.type
_entity_poly.pdbx_seq_one_letter_code
_entity_poly.pdbx_strand_id
1 'polypeptide(L)'
;MATENIIMTIVKKGGERQEAHEKIRVLSHEAPHQVKQLGLENDLIGRVRADPYFDPIKGELDALLDPRSFIGRAPEQVDKFLADWVRPALADAELQAALGKASKAELNV
;
A
#
# COMPACT_ATOMS: atom_id res chain seq x y z
N MET A 1 0.43 2.79 6.47
CA MET A 1 1.16 1.65 7.07
C MET A 1 0.14 0.71 7.68
N ALA A 2 0.19 -0.60 7.40
CA ALA A 2 -0.86 -1.53 7.79
C ALA A 2 -1.00 -1.74 9.31
N THR A 3 0.06 -1.50 10.08
CA THR A 3 0.08 -1.58 11.54
C THR A 3 -0.89 -0.61 12.20
N GLU A 4 -1.02 0.62 11.69
CA GLU A 4 -2.02 1.59 12.21
C GLU A 4 -3.45 1.11 11.94
N ASN A 5 -3.72 0.51 10.77
CA ASN A 5 -5.05 -0.05 10.47
C ASN A 5 -5.41 -1.18 11.44
N ILE A 6 -4.44 -2.03 11.82
CA ILE A 6 -4.61 -3.09 12.81
C ILE A 6 -4.93 -2.49 14.19
N ILE A 7 -4.12 -1.52 14.65
CA ILE A 7 -4.33 -0.83 15.95
C ILE A 7 -5.71 -0.18 16.00
N MET A 8 -6.08 0.57 14.95
CA MET A 8 -7.37 1.24 14.87
C MET A 8 -8.54 0.26 14.87
N THR A 9 -8.39 -0.93 14.29
CA THR A 9 -9.44 -1.95 14.29
C THR A 9 -9.62 -2.58 15.68
N ILE A 10 -8.53 -2.83 16.41
CA ILE A 10 -8.59 -3.27 17.82
C ILE A 10 -9.32 -2.23 18.68
N VAL A 11 -8.96 -0.95 18.54
CA VAL A 11 -9.60 0.14 19.28
C VAL A 11 -11.09 0.24 18.94
N LYS A 12 -11.48 0.11 17.67
CA LYS A 12 -12.89 0.08 17.25
C LYS A 12 -13.67 -1.09 17.87
N LYS A 13 -13.01 -2.19 18.21
CA LYS A 13 -13.60 -3.34 18.91
C LYS A 13 -13.56 -3.22 20.44
N GLY A 14 -13.19 -2.05 20.96
CA GLY A 14 -13.14 -1.79 22.40
C GLY A 14 -11.82 -2.14 23.06
N GLY A 15 -10.78 -2.47 22.29
CA GLY A 15 -9.43 -2.68 22.81
C GLY A 15 -8.73 -1.37 23.17
N GLU A 16 -7.71 -1.46 24.03
CA GLU A 16 -6.92 -0.30 24.47
C GLU A 16 -5.82 0.02 23.43
N ARG A 17 -5.62 1.30 23.13
CA ARG A 17 -4.73 1.76 22.04
C ARG A 17 -3.25 1.54 22.36
N GLN A 18 -2.82 1.83 23.58
CA GLN A 18 -1.41 1.71 23.98
C GLN A 18 -0.97 0.25 24.04
N GLU A 19 -1.81 -0.64 24.54
CA GLU A 19 -1.58 -2.08 24.55
C GLU A 19 -1.50 -2.62 23.12
N ALA A 20 -2.43 -2.22 22.24
CA ALA A 20 -2.42 -2.62 20.84
C ALA A 20 -1.15 -2.14 20.12
N HIS A 21 -0.77 -0.89 20.37
CA HIS A 21 0.44 -0.31 19.81
C HIS A 21 1.70 -1.04 20.30
N GLU A 22 1.80 -1.32 21.61
CA GLU A 22 2.96 -2.01 22.18
C GLU A 22 3.10 -3.44 21.66
N LYS A 23 1.99 -4.19 21.58
CA LYS A 23 1.97 -5.53 20.98
C LYS A 23 2.45 -5.50 19.53
N ILE A 24 1.91 -4.60 18.72
CA ILE A 24 2.33 -4.45 17.33
C ILE A 24 3.79 -4.00 17.21
N ARG A 25 4.27 -3.12 18.09
CA ARG A 25 5.65 -2.64 18.11
C ARG A 25 6.62 -3.80 18.32
N VAL A 26 6.37 -4.65 19.32
CA VAL A 26 7.21 -5.83 19.61
C VAL A 26 7.28 -6.75 18.39
N LEU A 27 6.13 -7.15 17.84
CA LEU A 27 6.10 -8.04 16.67
C LEU A 27 6.78 -7.40 15.43
N SER A 28 6.62 -6.09 15.25
CA SER A 28 7.24 -5.33 14.15
C SER A 28 8.75 -5.16 14.31
N HIS A 29 9.32 -5.36 15.51
CA HIS A 29 10.77 -5.41 15.71
C HIS A 29 11.34 -6.82 15.49
N GLU A 30 10.57 -7.86 15.77
CA GLU A 30 10.98 -9.25 15.58
C GLU A 30 10.96 -9.65 14.09
N ALA A 31 9.95 -9.25 13.34
CA ALA A 31 9.83 -9.63 11.92
C ALA A 31 11.00 -9.16 11.04
N PRO A 32 11.56 -7.94 11.19
CA PRO A 32 12.77 -7.53 10.47
C PRO A 32 14.01 -8.36 10.78
N HIS A 33 14.09 -9.01 11.95
CA HIS A 33 15.20 -9.92 12.26
C HIS A 33 15.17 -11.13 11.32
N GLN A 34 13.99 -11.71 11.07
CA GLN A 34 13.81 -12.83 10.12
C GLN A 34 14.30 -12.45 8.72
N VAL A 35 13.93 -11.26 8.25
CA VAL A 35 14.30 -10.80 6.91
C VAL A 35 15.78 -10.45 6.84
N LYS A 36 16.28 -9.62 7.76
CA LYS A 36 17.60 -9.01 7.64
C LYS A 36 18.75 -9.91 8.10
N GLN A 37 18.53 -10.73 9.12
CA GLN A 37 19.57 -11.56 9.71
C GLN A 37 19.52 -13.00 9.20
N LEU A 38 18.33 -13.50 8.87
CA LEU A 38 18.14 -14.90 8.46
C LEU A 38 17.81 -15.06 6.97
N GLY A 39 17.55 -13.97 6.25
CA GLY A 39 17.21 -14.02 4.82
C GLY A 39 15.85 -14.66 4.52
N LEU A 40 14.96 -14.72 5.52
CA LEU A 40 13.64 -15.33 5.41
C LEU A 40 12.57 -14.31 4.99
N GLU A 41 11.36 -14.78 4.73
CA GLU A 41 10.22 -13.91 4.44
C GLU A 41 9.78 -13.10 5.67
N ASN A 42 9.08 -12.00 5.42
CA ASN A 42 8.50 -11.19 6.49
C ASN A 42 7.28 -11.90 7.09
N ASP A 43 7.37 -12.27 8.37
CA ASP A 43 6.37 -13.07 9.07
C ASP A 43 5.44 -12.25 10.00
N LEU A 44 5.46 -10.90 9.93
CA LEU A 44 4.68 -10.04 10.84
C LEU A 44 3.20 -10.42 10.88
N ILE A 45 2.58 -10.66 9.72
CA ILE A 45 1.16 -11.02 9.64
C ILE A 45 0.92 -12.41 10.23
N GLY A 46 1.85 -13.34 10.04
CA GLY A 46 1.80 -14.65 10.69
C GLY A 46 1.83 -14.52 12.21
N ARG A 47 2.71 -13.67 12.75
CA ARG A 47 2.80 -13.39 14.19
C ARG A 47 1.52 -12.77 14.74
N VAL A 48 0.96 -11.78 14.04
CA VAL A 48 -0.33 -11.15 14.41
C VAL A 48 -1.47 -12.18 14.40
N ARG A 49 -1.51 -13.09 13.41
CA ARG A 49 -2.50 -14.18 13.36
C ARG A 49 -2.30 -15.23 14.46
N ALA A 50 -1.09 -15.40 14.97
CA ALA A 50 -0.81 -16.37 16.02
C ALA A 50 -1.08 -15.83 17.43
N ASP A 51 -0.89 -14.52 17.66
CA ASP A 51 -1.07 -13.91 18.98
C ASP A 51 -2.58 -13.79 19.33
N PRO A 52 -3.05 -14.40 20.45
CA PRO A 52 -4.43 -14.34 20.90
C PRO A 52 -4.96 -12.91 21.14
N TYR A 53 -4.08 -11.95 21.41
CA TYR A 53 -4.46 -10.54 21.56
C TYR A 53 -5.22 -10.00 20.34
N PHE A 54 -4.89 -10.49 19.13
CA PHE A 54 -5.53 -10.06 17.89
C PHE A 54 -6.71 -10.94 17.45
N ASP A 55 -7.13 -11.93 18.25
CA ASP A 55 -8.30 -12.77 17.98
C ASP A 55 -9.53 -11.97 17.50
N PRO A 56 -9.89 -10.82 18.10
CA PRO A 56 -11.06 -10.06 17.70
C PRO A 56 -11.03 -9.56 16.24
N ILE A 57 -9.86 -9.43 15.61
CA ILE A 57 -9.71 -8.87 14.26
C ILE A 57 -9.22 -9.89 13.23
N LYS A 58 -8.99 -11.15 13.60
CA LYS A 58 -8.41 -12.17 12.68
C LYS A 58 -9.19 -12.33 11.38
N GLY A 59 -10.51 -12.25 11.43
CA GLY A 59 -11.40 -12.32 10.26
C GLY A 59 -11.35 -11.10 9.35
N GLU A 60 -10.75 -9.99 9.78
CA GLU A 60 -10.65 -8.74 9.02
C GLU A 60 -9.25 -8.49 8.46
N LEU A 61 -8.24 -9.26 8.90
CA LEU A 61 -6.84 -9.02 8.54
C LEU A 61 -6.61 -8.98 7.02
N ASP A 62 -7.23 -9.85 6.23
CA ASP A 62 -7.05 -9.84 4.77
C ASP A 62 -7.58 -8.56 4.12
N ALA A 63 -8.71 -8.04 4.63
CA ALA A 63 -9.28 -6.79 4.15
C ALA A 63 -8.43 -5.58 4.58
N LEU A 64 -7.92 -5.59 5.82
CA LEU A 64 -7.04 -4.53 6.34
C LEU A 64 -5.70 -4.44 5.60
N LEU A 65 -5.30 -5.53 4.94
CA LEU A 65 -4.04 -5.65 4.19
C LEU A 65 -4.22 -5.48 2.68
N ASP A 66 -5.42 -5.17 2.18
CA ASP A 66 -5.65 -4.92 0.76
C ASP A 66 -4.80 -3.74 0.27
N PRO A 67 -3.83 -3.95 -0.64
CA PRO A 67 -2.96 -2.88 -1.16
C PRO A 67 -3.73 -1.71 -1.78
N ARG A 68 -4.93 -1.96 -2.33
CA ARG A 68 -5.78 -0.91 -2.93
C ARG A 68 -6.27 0.10 -1.90
N SER A 69 -6.31 -0.28 -0.62
CA SER A 69 -6.66 0.66 0.46
C SER A 69 -5.50 1.61 0.83
N PHE A 70 -4.28 1.35 0.35
CA PHE A 70 -3.07 2.11 0.69
C PHE A 70 -2.60 3.09 -0.39
N ILE A 71 -3.31 3.19 -1.52
CA ILE A 71 -2.92 4.10 -2.63
C ILE A 71 -3.54 5.50 -2.53
N GLY A 72 -4.36 5.75 -1.50
CA GLY A 72 -4.98 7.05 -1.25
C GLY A 72 -5.74 7.57 -2.46
N ARG A 73 -5.41 8.78 -2.91
CA ARG A 73 -6.04 9.43 -4.08
C ARG A 73 -5.20 9.33 -5.35
N ALA A 74 -4.24 8.40 -5.41
CA ALA A 74 -3.34 8.30 -6.56
C ALA A 74 -4.09 8.13 -7.89
N PRO A 75 -5.14 7.28 -8.02
CA PRO A 75 -5.90 7.17 -9.26
C PRO A 75 -6.54 8.49 -9.69
N GLU A 76 -7.24 9.17 -8.77
CA GLU A 76 -7.93 10.43 -9.07
C GLU A 76 -6.94 11.57 -9.37
N GLN A 77 -5.78 11.56 -8.73
CA GLN A 77 -4.70 12.51 -9.00
C GLN A 77 -4.16 12.32 -10.42
N VAL A 78 -3.94 11.07 -10.85
CA VAL A 78 -3.49 10.75 -12.21
C VAL A 78 -4.54 11.16 -13.23
N ASP A 79 -5.79 10.75 -13.03
CA ASP A 79 -6.88 11.06 -13.97
C ASP A 79 -7.05 12.57 -14.14
N LYS A 80 -7.05 13.32 -13.03
CA LYS A 80 -7.14 14.78 -13.05
C LYS A 80 -5.94 15.42 -13.73
N PHE A 81 -4.72 14.95 -13.44
CA PHE A 81 -3.52 15.49 -14.07
C PHE A 81 -3.53 15.25 -15.59
N LEU A 82 -3.91 14.05 -16.03
CA LEU A 82 -4.02 13.73 -17.45
C LEU A 82 -5.07 14.61 -18.13
N ALA A 83 -6.24 14.79 -17.50
CA ALA A 83 -7.34 15.56 -18.06
C ALA A 83 -7.05 17.06 -18.14
N ASP A 84 -6.54 17.65 -17.06
CA ASP A 84 -6.46 19.10 -16.91
C ASP A 84 -5.13 19.68 -17.43
N TRP A 85 -4.07 18.88 -17.50
CA TRP A 85 -2.73 19.37 -17.82
C TRP A 85 -2.14 18.70 -19.05
N VAL A 86 -2.13 17.35 -19.09
CA VAL A 86 -1.47 16.63 -20.18
C VAL A 86 -2.24 16.74 -21.48
N ARG A 87 -3.55 16.44 -21.47
CA ARG A 87 -4.38 16.52 -22.68
C ARG A 87 -4.39 17.92 -23.29
N PRO A 88 -4.55 19.02 -22.52
CA PRO A 88 -4.47 20.38 -23.05
C PRO A 88 -3.08 20.73 -23.59
N ALA A 89 -2.01 20.34 -22.90
CA ALA A 89 -0.64 20.61 -23.37
C ALA A 89 -0.33 19.89 -24.69
N LEU A 90 -0.95 18.74 -24.94
CA LEU A 90 -0.81 17.98 -26.18
C LEU A 90 -1.87 18.32 -27.23
N ALA A 91 -2.77 19.27 -27.00
CA ALA A 91 -3.92 19.54 -27.89
C ALA A 91 -3.53 20.22 -29.21
N ASP A 92 -2.28 20.68 -29.35
CA ASP A 92 -1.77 21.26 -30.59
C ASP A 92 -1.88 20.26 -31.76
N ALA A 93 -2.32 20.76 -32.92
CA ALA A 93 -2.61 19.92 -34.08
C ALA A 93 -1.37 19.24 -34.67
N GLU A 94 -0.20 19.88 -34.60
CA GLU A 94 1.07 19.31 -35.04
C GLU A 94 1.49 18.17 -34.11
N LEU A 95 1.36 18.38 -32.79
CA LEU A 95 1.62 17.35 -31.78
C LEU A 95 0.67 16.15 -31.92
N GLN A 96 -0.62 16.37 -32.13
CA GLN A 96 -1.60 15.30 -32.34
C GLN A 96 -1.30 14.51 -33.62
N ALA A 97 -0.91 15.19 -34.70
CA ALA A 97 -0.51 14.53 -35.95
C ALA A 97 0.78 13.71 -35.78
N ALA A 98 1.74 14.21 -35.00
CA ALA A 98 2.97 13.49 -34.68
C ALA A 98 2.69 12.25 -33.82
N LEU A 99 1.84 12.36 -32.79
CA LEU A 99 1.41 11.24 -31.95
C LEU A 99 0.65 10.16 -32.75
N GLY A 100 -0.23 10.56 -33.67
CA GLY A 100 -0.97 9.62 -34.52
C GLY A 100 -0.10 8.84 -35.52
N LYS A 101 1.09 9.37 -35.85
CA LYS A 101 2.10 8.70 -36.70
C LYS A 101 3.20 8.04 -35.88
N ALA A 102 3.22 8.22 -34.56
CA ALA A 102 4.26 7.69 -33.71
C ALA A 102 4.22 6.15 -33.71
N SER A 103 5.33 5.54 -34.05
CA SER A 103 5.56 4.09 -33.95
C SER A 103 6.50 3.78 -32.80
N LYS A 104 6.77 2.49 -32.59
CA LYS A 104 7.82 2.04 -31.67
C LYS A 104 9.13 2.76 -32.02
N ALA A 105 9.75 3.40 -31.02
CA ALA A 105 11.05 4.05 -31.22
C ALA A 105 12.11 2.95 -31.38
N GLU A 106 12.62 2.78 -32.59
CA GLU A 106 13.77 1.92 -32.85
C GLU A 106 15.04 2.72 -32.61
N LEU A 107 15.76 2.35 -31.54
CA LEU A 107 17.10 2.84 -31.28
C LEU A 107 18.07 1.84 -31.92
N ASN A 108 18.73 2.25 -32.99
CA ASN A 108 19.89 1.51 -33.50
C ASN A 108 21.03 1.67 -32.49
N VAL A 109 21.25 0.63 -31.67
CA VAL A 109 22.46 0.46 -30.86
C VAL A 109 23.51 -0.26 -31.68
#